data_AF-A0A136LMU8-F1
#
_entry.id   AF-A0A136LMU8-F1
#
_cell.length_a   1.000
_cell.length_b   1.000
_cell.length_c   1.000
_cell.angle_alpha   90.00
_cell.angle_beta   90.00
_cell.angle_gamma   90.00
#
_symmetry.space_group_name_H-M   'P 1'
#
loop_
_entity.id
_entity.type
_entity.pdbx_description
1 polymer ?
#
loop_
_entity_poly.entity_id
_entity_poly.type
_entity_poly.pdbx_seq_one_letter_code
_entity_poly.pdbx_strand_id
1 'polypeptide(L)' 'MECRNITQKEVKEIVRKANVNYNKSDLQASGGAKYALEGYTSKDRQHIRVIVAPRKKHLSIVTVIDLDKDWECPSCR' A
#
# COMPACT_ATOMS: atom_id res chain seq x y z
N MET A 1 6.66 -8.01 -13.22
CA MET A 1 5.88 -7.93 -11.96
C MET A 1 6.04 -9.18 -11.09
N GLU A 2 7.18 -9.88 -11.20
CA GLU A 2 7.45 -11.14 -10.45
C GLU A 2 8.38 -10.94 -9.23
N CYS A 3 8.91 -9.72 -9.02
CA CYS A 3 9.81 -9.42 -7.89
C CYS A 3 9.09 -9.11 -6.57
N ARG A 4 7.76 -9.04 -6.55
CA ARG A 4 6.99 -8.87 -5.31
C ARG A 4 5.85 -9.89 -5.30
N ASN A 5 5.95 -10.92 -4.47
CA ASN A 5 4.90 -11.93 -4.26
C ASN A 5 3.70 -11.38 -3.46
N ILE A 6 3.33 -10.10 -3.65
CA ILE A 6 2.19 -9.48 -2.99
C ILE A 6 0.97 -9.67 -3.89
N THR A 7 0.03 -10.49 -3.45
CA THR A 7 -1.19 -10.77 -4.20
C THR A 7 -2.25 -9.69 -3.94
N GLN A 8 -3.18 -9.52 -4.88
CA GLN A 8 -4.33 -8.61 -4.68
C GLN A 8 -5.17 -8.96 -3.44
N LYS A 9 -5.19 -10.25 -3.06
CA LYS A 9 -5.93 -10.72 -1.88
C LYS A 9 -5.30 -10.17 -0.60
N GLU A 10 -3.98 -10.20 -0.49
CA GLU A 10 -3.25 -9.66 0.65
C GLU A 10 -3.43 -8.15 0.78
N VAL A 11 -3.38 -7.42 -0.35
CA VAL A 11 -3.63 -5.98 -0.35
C VAL A 11 -5.06 -5.68 0.14
N LYS A 12 -6.07 -6.43 -0.31
CA LYS A 12 -7.46 -6.25 0.15
C LYS A 12 -7.63 -6.56 1.64
N GLU A 13 -6.94 -7.57 2.15
CA GLU A 13 -6.97 -7.88 3.58
C GLU A 13 -6.35 -6.76 4.41
N ILE A 14 -5.21 -6.23 3.98
CA ILE A 14 -4.55 -5.11 4.63
C ILE A 14 -5.44 -3.89 4.58
N VAL A 15 -6.06 -3.54 3.44
CA VAL A 15 -6.99 -2.40 3.39
C VAL A 15 -8.14 -2.51 4.40
N ARG A 16 -8.57 -3.73 4.77
CA ARG A 16 -9.63 -3.96 5.76
C ARG A 16 -9.15 -4.02 7.21
N LYS A 17 -7.92 -4.48 7.46
CA LYS A 17 -7.38 -4.75 8.80
C LYS A 17 -6.28 -3.79 9.25
N ALA A 18 -5.66 -3.07 8.31
CA ALA A 18 -4.54 -2.18 8.55
C ALA A 18 -4.96 -0.92 9.30
N ASN A 19 -4.01 -0.38 10.04
CA ASN A 19 -4.20 0.90 10.70
C ASN A 19 -3.85 2.03 9.73
N VAL A 20 -4.69 3.07 9.74
CA VAL A 20 -4.44 4.29 9.00
C VAL A 20 -3.38 5.10 9.73
N ASN A 21 -2.24 5.31 9.08
CA ASN A 21 -1.20 6.21 9.58
C ASN A 21 -1.48 7.64 9.07
N TYR A 22 -2.22 8.42 9.84
CA TYR A 22 -2.58 9.80 9.48
C TYR A 22 -1.36 10.71 9.34
N ASN A 23 -0.26 10.45 10.07
CA ASN A 23 0.98 11.22 9.96
C ASN A 23 1.67 11.04 8.60
N LYS A 24 1.42 9.92 7.93
CA LYS A 24 1.93 9.62 6.58
C LYS A 24 0.84 9.74 5.50
N SER A 25 -0.37 10.12 5.89
CA SER A 25 -1.49 10.35 5.00
C SER A 25 -1.47 11.80 4.54
N ASP A 26 -1.74 12.02 3.25
CA ASP A 26 -1.77 13.35 2.66
C ASP A 26 -3.22 13.71 2.33
N LEU A 27 -3.94 14.23 3.33
CA LEU A 27 -5.34 14.58 3.21
C LEU A 27 -5.57 15.84 2.37
N GLN A 28 -4.54 16.70 2.26
CA GLN A 28 -4.61 17.98 1.56
C GLN A 28 -4.01 17.93 0.14
N ALA A 29 -3.63 16.74 -0.34
CA ALA A 29 -3.10 16.57 -1.67
C ALA A 29 -4.04 17.18 -2.73
N SER A 30 -3.47 17.92 -3.68
CA SER A 30 -4.21 18.61 -4.74
C SER A 30 -5.09 17.69 -5.61
N GLY A 31 -4.87 16.36 -5.57
CA GLY A 31 -5.64 15.34 -6.28
C GLY A 31 -6.70 14.59 -5.46
N GLY A 32 -6.91 14.99 -4.20
CA GLY A 32 -7.77 14.35 -3.21
C GLY A 32 -6.98 13.63 -2.12
N ALA A 33 -7.62 13.43 -0.95
CA ALA A 33 -7.01 12.81 0.22
C ALA A 33 -6.40 11.44 -0.09
N LYS A 34 -5.16 11.24 0.33
CA LYS A 34 -4.43 9.96 0.26
C LYS A 34 -4.23 9.42 1.66
N TYR A 35 -4.62 8.18 1.87
CA TYR A 35 -4.48 7.49 3.15
C TYR A 35 -3.35 6.47 3.07
N ALA A 36 -2.44 6.53 4.03
CA ALA A 36 -1.39 5.54 4.21
C ALA A 36 -1.87 4.45 5.16
N LEU A 37 -2.07 3.25 4.63
CA LEU A 37 -2.47 2.07 5.40
C LEU A 37 -1.24 1.22 5.64
N GLU A 38 -0.92 0.94 6.89
CA GLU A 38 0.24 0.12 7.27
C GLU A 38 -0.24 -1.19 7.90
N GLY A 39 0.33 -2.30 7.42
CA GLY A 39 -0.02 -3.61 7.93
C GLY A 39 0.96 -4.68 7.49
N TYR A 40 0.84 -5.83 8.12
CA TYR A 40 1.67 -7.00 7.83
C TYR A 40 0.91 -7.96 6.91
N THR A 41 1.61 -8.52 5.92
CA THR A 41 1.02 -9.57 5.09
C THR A 41 0.84 -10.86 5.90
N SER A 42 -0.31 -11.52 5.74
CA SER A 42 -0.62 -12.74 6.48
C SER A 42 0.30 -13.91 6.13
N LYS A 43 0.86 -13.92 4.92
CA LYS A 43 1.64 -15.04 4.39
C LYS A 43 3.12 -14.98 4.80
N ASP A 44 3.74 -13.82 4.60
CA ASP A 44 5.18 -13.64 4.73
C ASP A 44 5.58 -12.70 5.88
N ARG A 45 4.59 -12.17 6.63
CA ARG A 45 4.78 -11.16 7.69
C ARG A 45 5.60 -9.94 7.23
N GLN A 46 5.48 -9.57 5.96
CA GLN A 46 6.14 -8.38 5.41
C GLN A 46 5.38 -7.14 5.85
N HIS A 47 6.07 -6.17 6.43
CA HIS A 47 5.48 -4.88 6.74
C HIS A 47 5.34 -4.06 5.46
N ILE A 48 4.10 -3.81 5.02
CA ILE A 48 3.84 -3.02 3.83
C ILE A 48 3.01 -1.79 4.15
N ARG A 49 3.27 -0.72 3.41
CA ARG A 49 2.45 0.50 3.36
C ARG A 49 1.72 0.56 2.03
N VAL A 50 0.40 0.61 2.09
CA VAL A 50 -0.48 0.78 0.94
C VAL A 50 -1.02 2.21 0.96
N ILE A 51 -0.69 2.98 -0.06
CA ILE A 51 -1.27 4.31 -0.27
C ILE A 51 -2.56 4.15 -1.07
N VAL A 52 -3.68 4.53 -0.48
CA VAL A 52 -4.99 4.51 -1.13
C VAL A 52 -5.53 5.93 -1.31
N ALA A 53 -6.14 6.17 -2.46
CA ALA A 53 -6.86 7.40 -2.76
C ALA A 53 -8.35 7.07 -2.91
N PRO A 54 -9.20 7.37 -1.91
CA PRO A 54 -10.63 7.26 -2.08
C PRO A 54 -11.14 8.22 -3.16
N ARG A 55 -11.92 7.68 -4.08
CA ARG A 55 -12.73 8.41 -5.06
C ARG A 55 -14.21 8.23 -4.69
N LYS A 56 -15.08 9.06 -5.28
CA LYS A 56 -16.53 9.06 -4.99
C LYS A 56 -17.23 7.68 -5.08
N LYS A 57 -16.70 6.76 -5.89
CA LYS A 57 -17.33 5.43 -6.15
C LYS A 57 -16.43 4.22 -5.87
N HIS A 58 -15.13 4.42 -5.65
CA HIS A 58 -14.19 3.32 -5.46
C HIS A 58 -12.91 3.80 -4.75
N LEU A 59 -12.16 2.85 -4.19
CA LEU A 59 -10.82 3.09 -3.65
C LEU A 59 -9.78 2.76 -4.72
N SER A 60 -8.94 3.73 -5.06
CA SER A 60 -7.80 3.51 -5.95
C SER A 60 -6.56 3.21 -5.13
N ILE A 61 -5.90 2.09 -5.38
CA ILE A 61 -4.59 1.79 -4.80
C ILE A 61 -3.54 2.52 -5.65
N VAL A 62 -2.82 3.45 -5.04
CA VAL A 62 -1.83 4.29 -5.73
C VAL A 62 -0.46 3.64 -5.68
N THR A 63 -0.06 3.17 -4.51
CA THR A 63 1.29 2.63 -4.30
C THR A 63 1.28 1.56 -3.22
N VAL A 64 2.07 0.52 -3.42
CA VAL A 64 2.35 -0.51 -2.41
C VAL A 64 3.86 -0.51 -2.19
N ILE A 65 4.26 -0.22 -0.95
CA ILE A 65 5.65 -0.09 -0.53
C ILE A 65 5.90 -1.16 0.53
N ASP A 66 6.96 -1.95 0.38
CA ASP A 66 7.48 -2.80 1.45
C ASP A 66 8.41 -1.93 2.33
N LEU A 67 8.14 -1.89 3.63
CA LEU A 67 8.90 -1.09 4.60
C LEU A 67 10.08 -1.88 5.20
N ASP A 68 10.05 -3.21 5.14
CA ASP A 68 11.11 -4.07 5.68
C ASP A 68 12.20 -4.36 4.64
N LYS A 69 11.85 -4.28 3.36
CA LYS A 69 12.76 -4.66 2.27
C LYS A 69 12.84 -3.59 1.18
N ASP A 70 14.05 -3.04 1.03
CA ASP A 70 14.41 -2.23 -0.14
C ASP A 70 14.63 -3.18 -1.32
N TRP A 71 13.57 -3.47 -2.06
CA TRP A 71 13.67 -4.28 -3.27
C TRP A 71 14.24 -3.42 -4.40
N GLU A 72 15.54 -3.55 -4.65
CA GLU A 72 16.13 -3.17 -5.93
C GLU A 72 15.48 -4.06 -7.00
N CYS A 73 14.68 -3.47 -7.90
CA CYS A 73 14.15 -4.19 -9.05
C CYS A 73 15.30 -4.35 -10.07
N PRO A 74 15.84 -5.55 -10.32
CA PRO A 74 16.95 -5.73 -11.25
C PRO A 74 16.53 -5.58 -12.73
N SER A 75 15.23 -5.46 -13.02
CA SER A 75 14.67 -5.43 -14.38
C SER A 75 13.97 -4.12 -14.76
N CYS A 76 14.49 -2.98 -14.31
CA CYS A 76 14.20 -1.67 -14.93
C CYS A 76 15.40 -1.29 -15.80
N ARG A 77 15.52 -1.91 -16.97
CA ARG A 77 16.40 -1.49 -18.06
C ARG A 77 15.57 -1.16 -19.28
#